data_AF-A0A9Q1K874-F1
#
_entry.id   AF-A0A9Q1K874-F1
#
_cell.length_a   1.000
_cell.length_b   1.000
_cell.length_c   1.000
_cell.angle_alpha   90.00
_cell.angle_beta   90.00
_cell.angle_gamma   90.00
#
_symmetry.space_group_name_H-M   'P 1'
#
loop_
_entity.id
_entity.type
_entity.pdbx_description
1 polymer ?
#
loop_
_entity_poly.entity_id
_entity_poly.type
_entity_poly.pdbx_seq_one_letter_code
_entity_poly.pdbx_strand_id
1 'polypeptide(L)'
;MLQAKSAPMGQILERLEAFGEFEVILFGDKVILEDPVESWPLCDCLIAFYSSGFPLEKAEAYAALRKPYLVNELEPQHLLHDRRKVYEHLEMFGIPVPRYALVNREFPFQELDYFVEEDDFVEVRGMRFCKPFVEKPVDGDDHSIMIYYPSSAGGGMKELFRKVRICVCVCVCVCVYIKLLVSCSIYLVI
;
A
#
# COMPACT_ATOMS: atom_id res chain seq x y z
N MET A 1 14.76 -2.69 6.43
CA MET A 1 14.52 -4.05 6.99
C MET A 1 13.73 -4.21 8.31
N LEU A 2 12.88 -3.27 8.78
CA LEU A 2 12.15 -3.46 10.07
C LEU A 2 10.89 -4.35 9.96
N GLN A 3 10.19 -4.43 8.82
CA GLN A 3 9.02 -5.32 8.70
C GLN A 3 9.42 -6.78 8.49
N ALA A 4 10.52 -7.07 7.77
CA ALA A 4 10.98 -8.46 7.58
C ALA A 4 11.42 -9.09 8.90
N LYS A 5 11.97 -8.24 9.78
CA LYS A 5 12.38 -8.57 11.14
C LYS A 5 11.34 -8.18 12.18
N SER A 6 10.12 -7.83 11.76
CA SER A 6 9.06 -7.50 12.72
C SER A 6 8.61 -8.75 13.44
N ALA A 7 8.17 -8.61 14.69
CA ALA A 7 7.67 -9.75 15.47
C ALA A 7 6.56 -10.53 14.74
N PRO A 8 5.57 -9.89 14.08
CA PRO A 8 4.58 -10.62 13.30
C PRO A 8 5.17 -11.39 12.13
N MET A 9 6.09 -10.77 11.35
CA MET A 9 6.70 -11.44 10.21
C MET A 9 7.56 -12.61 10.66
N GLY A 10 8.40 -12.44 11.69
CA GLY A 10 9.20 -13.53 12.26
C GLY A 10 8.33 -14.74 12.65
N GLN A 11 7.18 -14.50 13.28
CA GLN A 11 6.23 -15.56 13.63
C GLN A 11 5.57 -16.23 12.42
N ILE A 12 5.43 -15.55 11.29
CA ILE A 12 4.93 -16.15 10.04
C ILE A 12 6.03 -17.01 9.41
N LEU A 13 7.24 -16.46 9.32
CA LEU A 13 8.38 -17.14 8.69
C LEU A 13 8.82 -18.38 9.47
N GLU A 14 8.91 -18.30 10.79
CA GLU A 14 9.21 -19.45 11.65
C GLU A 14 8.20 -20.58 11.46
N ARG A 15 6.90 -20.24 11.27
CA ARG A 15 5.87 -21.25 11.01
C ARG A 15 6.00 -21.85 9.62
N LEU A 16 6.34 -21.06 8.61
CA LEU A 16 6.58 -21.55 7.25
C LEU A 16 7.78 -22.52 7.23
N GLU A 17 8.88 -22.16 7.88
CA GLU A 17 10.06 -23.03 7.99
C GLU A 17 9.76 -24.31 8.77
N ALA A 18 8.89 -24.24 9.79
CA ALA A 18 8.49 -25.41 10.58
C ALA A 18 7.73 -26.49 9.79
N PHE A 19 7.14 -26.16 8.63
CA PHE A 19 6.57 -27.18 7.72
C PHE A 19 7.65 -28.07 7.08
N GLY A 20 8.92 -27.61 7.04
CA GLY A 20 10.06 -28.36 6.49
C GLY A 20 10.11 -28.44 4.96
N GLU A 21 9.08 -27.97 4.27
CA GLU A 21 9.02 -27.88 2.80
C GLU A 21 9.59 -26.56 2.26
N PHE A 22 9.74 -25.57 3.13
CA PHE A 22 10.07 -24.20 2.79
C PHE A 22 11.44 -23.78 3.33
N GLU A 23 12.30 -23.24 2.47
CA GLU A 23 13.50 -22.49 2.87
C GLU A 23 13.23 -21.00 2.65
N VAL A 24 13.37 -20.20 3.72
CA VAL A 24 13.09 -18.77 3.68
C VAL A 24 14.38 -17.98 3.44
N ILE A 25 14.40 -17.20 2.36
CA ILE A 25 15.53 -16.31 2.05
C ILE A 25 15.07 -14.86 2.16
N LEU A 26 15.72 -14.11 3.04
CA LEU A 26 15.49 -12.67 3.21
C LEU A 26 16.49 -11.87 2.39
N PHE A 27 15.99 -11.06 1.46
CA PHE A 27 16.86 -10.21 0.65
C PHE A 27 17.32 -9.01 1.49
N GLY A 28 18.63 -8.79 1.56
CA GLY A 28 19.21 -7.68 2.33
C GLY A 28 18.94 -6.31 1.69
N ASP A 29 18.97 -5.25 2.50
CA ASP A 29 18.71 -3.87 2.06
C ASP A 29 19.71 -3.46 0.97
N LYS A 30 20.99 -3.85 1.12
CA LYS A 30 22.03 -3.65 0.10
C LYS A 30 21.66 -4.31 -1.24
N VAL A 31 21.20 -5.56 -1.19
CA VAL A 31 20.82 -6.30 -2.40
C VAL A 31 19.65 -5.61 -3.09
N ILE A 32 18.61 -5.26 -2.34
CA ILE A 32 17.39 -4.64 -2.87
C ILE A 32 17.69 -3.25 -3.43
N LEU A 33 18.46 -2.43 -2.72
CA LEU A 33 18.68 -1.03 -3.09
C LEU A 33 19.82 -0.86 -4.09
N GLU A 34 20.96 -1.47 -3.85
CA GLU A 34 22.21 -1.22 -4.58
C GLU A 34 22.47 -2.25 -5.69
N ASP A 35 22.30 -3.53 -5.41
CA ASP A 35 22.72 -4.59 -6.33
C ASP A 35 21.75 -4.72 -7.53
N PRO A 36 22.26 -5.08 -8.74
CA PRO A 36 21.42 -5.32 -9.91
C PRO A 36 20.54 -6.58 -9.74
N VAL A 37 19.36 -6.60 -10.38
CA VAL A 37 18.36 -7.67 -10.17
C VAL A 37 18.84 -9.07 -10.57
N GLU A 38 19.83 -9.13 -11.46
CA GLU A 38 20.46 -10.37 -11.90
C GLU A 38 21.25 -11.06 -10.78
N SER A 39 21.81 -10.29 -9.84
CA SER A 39 22.59 -10.83 -8.70
C SER A 39 21.75 -11.09 -7.46
N TRP A 40 20.44 -10.84 -7.52
CA TRP A 40 19.54 -11.15 -6.41
C TRP A 40 19.43 -12.68 -6.24
N PRO A 41 19.20 -13.18 -5.01
CA PRO A 41 19.01 -14.60 -4.77
C PRO A 41 17.87 -15.18 -5.64
N LEU A 42 17.98 -16.44 -6.04
CA LEU A 42 16.91 -17.12 -6.78
C LEU A 42 15.79 -17.56 -5.81
N CYS A 43 14.55 -17.53 -6.29
CA CYS A 43 13.39 -18.01 -5.56
C CYS A 43 12.35 -18.64 -6.49
N ASP A 44 11.62 -19.64 -5.99
CA ASP A 44 10.45 -20.19 -6.69
C ASP A 44 9.19 -19.40 -6.39
N CYS A 45 9.10 -18.82 -5.18
CA CYS A 45 7.99 -17.99 -4.73
C CYS A 45 8.53 -16.70 -4.10
N LEU A 46 7.91 -15.58 -4.45
CA LEU A 46 8.26 -14.23 -4.02
C LEU A 46 7.07 -13.58 -3.30
N ILE A 47 7.27 -13.24 -2.04
CA ILE A 47 6.40 -12.35 -1.27
C ILE A 47 7.07 -10.99 -1.26
N ALA A 48 6.48 -10.01 -1.93
CA ALA A 48 7.00 -8.64 -1.98
C ALA A 48 5.85 -7.65 -1.90
N PHE A 49 5.99 -6.63 -1.06
CA PHE A 49 5.00 -5.57 -0.91
C PHE A 49 5.67 -4.22 -0.73
N TYR A 50 5.12 -3.17 -1.32
CA TYR A 50 5.65 -1.82 -1.29
C TYR A 50 5.71 -1.24 0.13
N SER A 51 6.72 -0.41 0.36
CA SER A 51 6.81 0.50 1.49
C SER A 51 7.68 1.70 1.10
N SER A 52 7.58 2.81 1.84
CA SER A 52 8.37 4.01 1.60
C SER A 52 9.86 3.70 1.39
N GLY A 53 10.40 4.01 0.21
CA GLY A 53 11.79 3.79 -0.17
C GLY A 53 12.09 2.43 -0.84
N PHE A 54 11.08 1.60 -1.06
CA PHE A 54 11.25 0.34 -1.78
C PHE A 54 11.25 0.54 -3.31
N PRO A 55 12.24 -0.04 -4.03
CA PRO A 55 12.30 0.06 -5.47
C PRO A 55 11.37 -0.98 -6.11
N LEU A 56 10.07 -0.66 -6.19
CA LEU A 56 9.05 -1.55 -6.77
C LEU A 56 9.40 -1.97 -8.21
N GLU A 57 9.87 -1.02 -9.03
CA GLU A 57 10.32 -1.30 -10.40
C GLU A 57 11.45 -2.35 -10.48
N LYS A 58 12.36 -2.38 -9.49
CA LYS A 58 13.40 -3.43 -9.43
C LYS A 58 12.81 -4.78 -9.06
N ALA A 59 11.83 -4.82 -8.16
CA ALA A 59 11.14 -6.05 -7.81
C ALA A 59 10.36 -6.61 -9.02
N GLU A 60 9.71 -5.74 -9.80
CA GLU A 60 9.03 -6.11 -11.05
C GLU A 60 10.01 -6.64 -12.10
N ALA A 61 11.15 -5.96 -12.28
CA ALA A 61 12.21 -6.41 -13.18
C ALA A 61 12.76 -7.79 -12.78
N TYR A 62 12.98 -8.01 -11.47
CA TYR A 62 13.35 -9.32 -10.93
C TYR A 62 12.28 -10.38 -11.21
N ALA A 63 11.00 -10.06 -10.98
CA ALA A 63 9.89 -10.98 -11.23
C ALA A 63 9.76 -11.33 -12.73
N ALA A 64 9.95 -10.36 -13.63
CA ALA A 64 9.95 -10.58 -15.07
C ALA A 64 11.14 -11.46 -15.53
N LEU A 65 12.32 -11.26 -14.93
CA LEU A 65 13.54 -12.01 -15.25
C LEU A 65 13.47 -13.46 -14.76
N ARG A 66 13.04 -13.66 -13.50
CA ARG A 66 13.12 -14.96 -12.81
C ARG A 66 11.81 -15.74 -12.82
N LYS A 67 10.68 -15.07 -13.04
CA LYS A 67 9.32 -15.64 -13.10
C LYS A 67 8.96 -16.50 -11.87
N PRO A 68 9.20 -16.03 -10.63
CA PRO A 68 8.73 -16.73 -9.44
C PRO A 68 7.20 -16.68 -9.36
N TYR A 69 6.61 -17.57 -8.58
CA TYR A 69 5.23 -17.44 -8.14
C TYR A 69 5.09 -16.21 -7.23
N LEU A 70 4.25 -15.25 -7.63
CA LEU A 70 4.01 -14.05 -6.84
C LEU A 70 2.88 -14.30 -5.83
N VAL A 71 3.16 -14.20 -4.54
CA VAL A 71 2.11 -14.24 -3.50
C VAL A 71 1.30 -12.95 -3.52
N ASN A 72 1.99 -11.84 -3.77
CA ASN A 72 1.39 -10.53 -3.96
C ASN A 72 1.82 -10.03 -5.33
N GLU A 73 0.83 -9.77 -6.19
CA GLU A 73 1.07 -9.10 -7.47
C GLU A 73 1.75 -7.75 -7.22
N LEU A 74 2.76 -7.44 -8.04
CA LEU A 74 3.60 -6.25 -7.86
C LEU A 74 2.98 -5.01 -8.51
N GLU A 75 2.52 -5.15 -9.76
CA GLU A 75 2.01 -4.03 -10.56
C GLU A 75 0.82 -3.30 -9.89
N PRO A 76 -0.18 -4.00 -9.31
CA PRO A 76 -1.30 -3.33 -8.65
C PRO A 76 -0.88 -2.52 -7.42
N GLN A 77 0.32 -2.73 -6.87
CA GLN A 77 0.79 -1.97 -5.72
C GLN A 77 1.05 -0.50 -6.07
N HIS A 78 1.33 -0.19 -7.34
CA HIS A 78 1.41 1.19 -7.81
C HIS A 78 0.09 1.96 -7.63
N LEU A 79 -1.06 1.26 -7.64
CA LEU A 79 -2.36 1.88 -7.42
C LEU A 79 -2.54 2.39 -5.99
N LEU A 80 -1.87 1.77 -5.03
CA LEU A 80 -2.04 2.07 -3.59
C LEU A 80 -1.53 3.47 -3.21
N HIS A 81 -0.68 4.06 -4.05
CA HIS A 81 -0.16 5.41 -3.88
C HIS A 81 -1.14 6.53 -4.21
N ASP A 82 -2.14 6.25 -5.05
CA ASP A 82 -3.10 7.26 -5.48
C ASP A 82 -4.48 6.86 -4.97
N ARG A 83 -4.95 7.56 -3.93
CA ARG A 83 -6.26 7.28 -3.32
C ARG A 83 -7.41 7.38 -4.33
N ARG A 84 -7.24 8.17 -5.39
CA ARG A 84 -8.24 8.31 -6.46
C ARG A 84 -8.33 7.01 -7.25
N LYS A 85 -7.19 6.47 -7.67
CA LYS A 85 -7.12 5.18 -8.37
C LYS A 85 -7.65 4.04 -7.53
N VAL A 86 -7.37 4.05 -6.22
CA VAL A 86 -7.95 3.07 -5.29
C VAL A 86 -9.48 3.16 -5.30
N TYR A 87 -10.06 4.36 -5.20
CA TYR A 87 -11.51 4.53 -5.19
C TYR A 87 -12.14 4.13 -6.53
N GLU A 88 -11.55 4.56 -7.65
CA GLU A 88 -11.98 4.15 -9.00
C GLU A 88 -11.98 2.62 -9.13
N HIS A 89 -10.92 1.95 -8.66
CA HIS A 89 -10.82 0.50 -8.69
C HIS A 89 -11.89 -0.18 -7.82
N LEU A 90 -12.14 0.32 -6.60
CA LEU A 90 -13.21 -0.19 -5.74
C LEU A 90 -14.59 -0.05 -6.39
N GLU A 91 -14.87 1.12 -6.98
CA GLU A 91 -16.13 1.39 -7.68
C GLU A 91 -16.31 0.49 -8.90
N MET A 92 -15.24 0.23 -9.68
CA MET A 92 -15.26 -0.69 -10.81
C MET A 92 -15.69 -2.11 -10.42
N PHE A 93 -15.31 -2.56 -9.22
CA PHE A 93 -15.72 -3.86 -8.67
C PHE A 93 -17.04 -3.82 -7.89
N GLY A 94 -17.77 -2.70 -7.94
CA GLY A 94 -19.05 -2.54 -7.26
C GLY A 94 -18.94 -2.47 -5.73
N ILE A 95 -17.75 -2.15 -5.20
CA ILE A 95 -17.53 -1.97 -3.77
C ILE A 95 -17.96 -0.54 -3.41
N PRO A 96 -18.91 -0.35 -2.47
CA PRO A 96 -19.39 0.97 -2.11
C PRO A 96 -18.28 1.78 -1.42
N VAL A 97 -18.03 2.98 -1.92
CA VAL A 97 -17.11 3.96 -1.31
C VAL A 97 -17.87 5.15 -0.72
N PRO A 98 -17.32 5.85 0.29
CA PRO A 98 -17.93 7.08 0.79
C PRO A 98 -18.03 8.11 -0.33
N ARG A 99 -19.12 8.88 -0.36
CA ARG A 99 -19.27 9.99 -1.29
C ARG A 99 -18.08 10.94 -1.16
N TYR A 100 -17.40 11.21 -2.27
CA TYR A 100 -16.20 12.04 -2.32
C TYR A 100 -16.25 13.01 -3.50
N ALA A 101 -15.38 14.01 -3.48
CA ALA A 101 -15.12 14.89 -4.62
C ALA A 101 -13.63 15.21 -4.66
N LEU A 102 -13.12 15.48 -5.86
CA LEU A 102 -11.72 15.80 -6.08
C LEU A 102 -11.54 17.31 -6.23
N VAL A 103 -10.60 17.86 -5.46
CA VAL A 103 -10.18 19.26 -5.53
C VAL A 103 -8.70 19.26 -5.90
N ASN A 104 -8.39 19.66 -7.12
CA ASN A 104 -7.00 19.73 -7.60
C ASN A 104 -6.55 21.19 -7.58
N ARG A 105 -5.48 21.47 -6.83
CA ARG A 105 -4.82 22.78 -6.78
C ARG A 105 -3.41 22.66 -7.34
N GLU A 106 -3.02 23.57 -8.22
CA GLU A 106 -1.67 23.68 -8.78
C GLU A 106 -0.71 24.37 -7.80
N PHE A 107 -1.23 25.26 -6.96
CA PHE A 107 -0.46 25.98 -5.95
C PHE A 107 -1.31 26.22 -4.68
N PRO A 108 -0.67 26.50 -3.53
CA PRO A 108 -1.38 26.76 -2.28
C PRO A 108 -2.36 27.93 -2.40
N PHE A 109 -3.54 27.80 -1.79
CA PHE A 109 -4.59 28.83 -1.76
C PHE A 109 -5.12 29.25 -3.14
N GLN A 110 -4.96 28.41 -4.17
CA GLN A 110 -5.59 28.64 -5.46
C GLN A 110 -7.12 28.73 -5.31
N GLU A 111 -7.68 29.86 -5.73
CA GLU A 111 -9.12 30.01 -5.91
C GLU A 111 -9.57 29.17 -7.12
N LEU A 112 -10.62 28.37 -6.92
CA LEU A 112 -11.17 27.49 -7.93
C LEU A 112 -12.64 27.84 -8.12
N ASP A 113 -13.05 28.09 -9.35
CA ASP A 113 -14.44 28.43 -9.74
C ASP A 113 -15.46 27.35 -9.36
N TYR A 114 -15.01 26.09 -9.27
CA TYR A 114 -15.83 24.94 -8.91
C TYR A 114 -15.76 24.56 -7.42
N PHE A 115 -15.06 25.32 -6.58
CA PHE A 115 -14.90 25.06 -5.14
C PHE A 115 -15.40 26.25 -4.32
N VAL A 116 -16.37 26.02 -3.45
CA VAL A 116 -16.87 27.03 -2.50
C VAL A 116 -16.67 26.49 -1.09
N GLU A 117 -16.10 27.31 -0.21
CA GLU A 117 -15.91 27.00 1.21
C GLU A 117 -16.70 27.98 2.06
N GLU A 118 -17.54 27.44 2.94
CA GLU A 118 -18.44 28.17 3.83
C GLU A 118 -18.26 27.65 5.27
N ASP A 119 -18.81 28.35 6.25
CA ASP A 119 -18.58 28.07 7.67
C ASP A 119 -18.89 26.62 8.08
N ASP A 120 -19.95 26.03 7.52
CA ASP A 120 -20.43 24.68 7.89
C ASP A 120 -20.48 23.68 6.73
N PHE A 121 -19.98 24.05 5.55
CA PHE A 121 -19.93 23.14 4.41
C PHE A 121 -18.88 23.55 3.37
N VAL A 122 -18.53 22.59 2.51
CA VAL A 122 -17.86 22.86 1.25
C VAL A 122 -18.72 22.38 0.09
N GLU A 123 -18.60 23.02 -1.06
CA GLU A 123 -19.27 22.61 -2.28
C GLU A 123 -18.23 22.42 -3.39
N VAL A 124 -18.26 21.26 -4.02
CA VAL A 124 -17.33 20.91 -5.11
C VAL A 124 -18.17 20.52 -6.32
N ARG A 125 -18.12 21.31 -7.39
CA ARG A 125 -18.90 21.07 -8.64
C ARG A 125 -20.39 20.83 -8.38
N GLY A 126 -21.01 21.61 -7.48
CA GLY A 126 -22.41 21.46 -7.09
C GLY A 126 -22.69 20.36 -6.05
N MET A 127 -21.69 19.55 -5.67
CA MET A 127 -21.84 18.56 -4.60
C MET A 127 -21.50 19.20 -3.25
N ARG A 128 -22.52 19.38 -2.42
CA ARG A 128 -22.37 19.93 -1.06
C ARG A 128 -21.98 18.88 -0.03
N PHE A 129 -21.00 19.18 0.80
CA PHE A 129 -20.51 18.38 1.92
C PHE A 129 -20.62 19.20 3.21
N CYS A 130 -21.63 18.92 4.03
CA CYS A 130 -21.78 19.55 5.33
C CYS A 130 -20.76 18.99 6.33
N LYS A 131 -20.26 19.84 7.23
CA LYS A 131 -19.42 19.39 8.34
C LYS A 131 -20.24 18.46 9.25
N PRO A 132 -19.69 17.33 9.75
CA PRO A 132 -18.30 16.96 9.60
C PRO A 132 -17.96 16.26 8.28
N PHE A 133 -16.84 16.64 7.68
CA PHE A 133 -16.26 15.96 6.51
C PHE A 133 -14.76 15.73 6.70
N VAL A 134 -14.21 14.86 5.87
CA VAL A 134 -12.80 14.44 5.91
C VAL A 134 -12.10 14.90 4.63
N GLU A 135 -10.98 15.58 4.78
CA GLU A 135 -10.06 15.88 3.69
C GLU A 135 -8.86 14.94 3.77
N LYS A 136 -8.49 14.38 2.62
CA LYS A 136 -7.34 13.47 2.49
C LYS A 136 -6.46 13.95 1.34
N PRO A 137 -5.13 13.95 1.52
CA PRO A 137 -4.20 14.07 0.41
C PRO A 137 -4.48 12.98 -0.64
N VAL A 138 -4.24 13.31 -1.91
CA VAL A 138 -4.32 12.34 -3.01
C VAL A 138 -3.29 11.22 -2.82
N ASP A 139 -2.12 11.58 -2.31
CA ASP A 139 -1.06 10.65 -1.96
C ASP A 139 -1.52 9.70 -0.84
N GLY A 140 -1.47 8.39 -1.12
CA GLY A 140 -1.79 7.31 -0.20
C GLY A 140 -0.84 7.22 0.98
N ASP A 141 0.42 7.62 0.79
CA ASP A 141 1.47 7.60 1.81
C ASP A 141 1.47 8.88 2.67
N ASP A 142 0.78 9.94 2.25
CA ASP A 142 0.52 11.10 3.09
C ASP A 142 -0.67 10.82 4.03
N HIS A 143 -0.37 10.85 5.32
CA HIS A 143 -1.31 10.55 6.41
C HIS A 143 -1.85 11.81 7.09
N SER A 144 -1.58 12.99 6.53
CA SER A 144 -2.06 14.29 7.02
C SER A 144 -3.55 14.47 6.70
N ILE A 145 -4.39 13.72 7.41
CA ILE A 145 -5.84 13.65 7.17
C ILE A 145 -6.54 14.67 8.06
N MET A 146 -7.33 15.57 7.48
CA MET A 146 -8.06 16.59 8.23
C MET A 146 -9.52 16.18 8.43
N ILE A 147 -10.04 16.44 9.62
CA ILE A 147 -11.47 16.32 9.95
C ILE A 147 -11.98 17.69 10.36
N TYR A 148 -12.99 18.20 9.67
CA TYR A 148 -13.61 19.49 9.97
C TYR A 148 -14.89 19.28 10.77
N TYR A 149 -15.10 20.05 11.85
CA TYR A 149 -16.31 19.94 12.68
C TYR A 149 -17.27 21.10 12.44
N PRO A 150 -18.58 20.87 12.53
CA PRO A 150 -19.56 21.93 12.38
C PRO A 150 -19.51 22.90 13.56
N SER A 151 -19.92 24.14 13.32
CA SER A 151 -20.04 25.20 14.33
C SER A 151 -20.93 24.79 15.49
N SER A 152 -21.97 24.00 15.23
CA SER A 152 -22.86 23.42 16.25
C SER A 152 -22.15 22.51 17.25
N ALA A 153 -20.98 21.97 16.90
CA ALA A 153 -20.14 21.13 17.75
C ALA A 153 -18.90 21.87 18.29
N GLY A 154 -18.88 23.20 18.19
CA GLY A 154 -17.73 24.03 18.59
C GLY A 154 -16.76 24.37 17.47
N GLY A 155 -17.03 23.91 16.24
CA GLY A 155 -16.21 24.21 15.07
C GLY A 155 -14.79 23.64 15.13
N GLY A 156 -13.91 24.21 14.31
CA GLY A 156 -12.49 23.84 14.23
C GLY A 156 -12.22 22.60 13.39
N MET A 157 -10.97 22.14 13.46
CA MET A 157 -10.48 20.98 12.71
C MET A 157 -9.57 20.12 13.57
N LYS A 158 -9.48 18.83 13.21
CA LYS A 158 -8.53 17.89 13.79
C LYS A 158 -7.71 17.28 12.68
N GLU A 159 -6.40 17.51 12.76
CA GLU A 159 -5.42 16.81 11.94
C GLU A 159 -5.12 15.45 12.58
N LEU A 160 -5.28 14.40 11.79
CA LEU A 160 -4.75 13.09 12.09
C LEU A 160 -3.32 13.05 11.58
N PHE A 161 -2.43 12.49 12.39
CA PHE A 161 -1.05 12.25 12.02
C PHE A 161 -0.74 10.76 12.19
N ARG A 162 0.25 10.30 11.45
CA ARG A 162 0.80 8.95 11.66
C ARG A 162 1.27 8.84 13.10
N LYS A 163 0.66 7.92 13.87
CA LYS A 163 1.03 7.67 15.27
C LYS A 163 2.55 7.48 15.36
N VAL A 164 3.22 8.39 16.06
CA VAL A 164 4.68 8.34 16.28
C VAL A 164 4.99 7.22 17.27
N ARG A 165 4.96 5.99 16.79
CA ARG A 165 5.79 4.90 17.29
C ARG A 165 6.77 4.59 16.17
N ILE A 166 8.03 4.35 16.50
CA ILE A 166 9.09 3.95 15.57
C ILE A 166 8.61 2.71 14.79
N CYS A 167 7.94 2.95 13.67
CA CYS A 167 7.43 1.95 12.76
C CYS A 167 7.51 2.61 11.39
N VAL A 168 8.74 2.71 10.92
CA VAL A 168 9.08 3.13 9.57
C VAL A 168 8.61 2.01 8.65
N CYS A 169 7.74 2.33 7.69
CA CYS A 169 7.34 1.43 6.61
C CYS A 169 8.60 0.97 5.89
N VAL A 170 9.01 -0.31 6.01
CA VAL A 170 10.13 -0.87 5.23
C VAL A 170 9.95 -2.38 4.99
N CYS A 171 9.83 -2.73 3.72
CA CYS A 171 9.51 -3.99 3.03
C CYS A 171 9.95 -5.33 3.59
N VAL A 172 9.25 -6.33 3.07
CA VAL A 172 9.60 -7.75 3.14
C VAL A 172 9.61 -8.29 1.72
N CYS A 173 10.78 -8.64 1.21
CA CYS A 173 10.91 -9.68 0.20
C CYS A 173 11.17 -10.99 0.96
N VAL A 174 10.14 -11.81 1.14
CA VAL A 174 10.30 -13.18 1.65
C VAL A 174 10.24 -14.09 0.46
N CYS A 175 11.38 -14.69 0.14
CA CYS A 175 11.43 -15.83 -0.75
C CYS A 175 10.97 -17.05 0.05
N VAL A 176 10.09 -17.84 -0.56
CA VAL A 176 9.67 -19.16 -0.07
C VAL A 176 10.15 -20.17 -1.11
N TYR A 177 11.21 -20.92 -0.83
CA TYR A 177 11.68 -22.00 -1.71
C TYR A 177 10.82 -23.23 -1.46
N ILE A 178 10.13 -23.78 -2.47
CA ILE A 178 9.41 -25.05 -2.33
C ILE A 178 10.37 -26.16 -2.76
N LYS A 179 10.85 -26.98 -1.83
CA LYS A 179 11.38 -28.29 -2.22
C LYS A 179 10.21 -29.14 -2.69
N LEU A 180 9.89 -29.04 -3.99
CA LEU A 180 9.09 -30.05 -4.67
C LEU A 180 9.89 -31.35 -4.63
N LEU A 181 9.71 -32.14 -3.57
CA LEU A 181 9.96 -33.56 -3.62
C LEU A 181 9.05 -34.09 -4.72
N VAL A 182 9.64 -34.29 -5.90
CA VAL A 182 9.03 -34.88 -7.08
C VAL A 182 8.50 -36.26 -6.68
N SER A 183 7.26 -36.35 -6.19
CA SER A 183 6.38 -37.52 -6.14
C SER A 183 5.14 -37.23 -5.29
N CYS A 184 4.17 -36.48 -5.80
CA CYS A 184 2.74 -36.79 -5.58
C CYS A 184 1.85 -35.91 -6.45
N SER A 185 1.10 -36.55 -7.34
CA SER A 185 0.01 -35.94 -8.10
C SER A 185 -1.08 -35.43 -7.15
N ILE A 186 -1.24 -34.11 -7.04
CA ILE A 186 -2.42 -33.51 -6.41
C ILE A 186 -3.34 -33.02 -7.53
N TYR A 187 -4.45 -33.73 -7.74
CA TYR A 187 -5.56 -33.29 -8.57
C TYR A 187 -6.39 -32.26 -7.78
N LEU A 188 -6.65 -31.10 -8.37
CA LEU A 188 -7.65 -30.15 -7.89
C LEU A 188 -9.03 -30.65 -8.35
N VAL A 189 -9.84 -31.16 -7.42
CA VAL A 189 -11.27 -31.40 -7.66
C VAL A 189 -12.01 -30.13 -7.24
N ILE A 190 -12.80 -29.60 -8.17
CA ILE A 190 -13.65 -28.41 -8.02
C ILE A 190 -14.79 -28.70 -7.05
#